data_AF-A0A2H6NCN3-F1
#
_entry.id   AF-A0A2H6NCN3-F1
#
_cell.length_a   1.000
_cell.length_b   1.000
_cell.length_c   1.000
_cell.angle_alpha   90.00
_cell.angle_beta   90.00
_cell.angle_gamma   90.00
#
_symmetry.space_group_name_H-M   'P 1'
#
loop_
_entity.id
_entity.type
_entity.pdbx_description
1 polymer ?
#
loop_
_entity_poly.entity_id
_entity_poly.type
_entity_poly.pdbx_seq_one_letter_code
_entity_poly.pdbx_strand_id
1 'polypeptide(L)'
;MDLIKHEINLLEKDLAQKMKRIKQNVFENANKPGRWLAWKLKKQAEKRWITKLQNEQGKLCYQEEMKRNIAKKFYEDLYKEEELKTEEKVIKFFKKANILRIS
;
A
#
# COMPACT_ATOMS: atom_id res chain seq x y z
N MET A 1 1.87 7.15 30.60
CA MET A 1 0.82 6.12 30.77
C MET A 1 -0.56 6.65 30.43
N ASP A 2 -0.95 7.82 30.93
CA ASP A 2 -2.33 8.35 30.73
C ASP A 2 -2.65 8.81 29.30
N LEU A 3 -1.66 9.37 28.58
CA LEU A 3 -1.82 9.74 27.16
C LEU A 3 -2.11 8.51 26.28
N ILE A 4 -1.39 7.40 26.50
CA ILE A 4 -1.58 6.15 25.76
C ILE A 4 -2.96 5.55 26.05
N LYS A 5 -3.41 5.58 27.32
CA LYS A 5 -4.76 5.13 27.68
C LYS A 5 -5.85 5.97 27.01
N HIS A 6 -5.64 7.29 26.92
CA HIS A 6 -6.57 8.19 26.26
C HIS A 6 -6.65 7.90 24.74
N GLU A 7 -5.51 7.69 24.09
CA GLU A 7 -5.46 7.31 22.67
C GLU A 7 -6.16 5.97 22.39
N ILE A 8 -5.94 4.95 23.24
CA ILE A 8 -6.63 3.66 23.12
C ILE A 8 -8.15 3.83 23.26
N ASN A 9 -8.61 4.61 24.25
CA ASN A 9 -10.04 4.84 24.47
C ASN A 9 -10.68 5.59 23.28
N LEU A 10 -9.96 6.53 22.65
CA LEU A 10 -10.42 7.17 21.42
C LEU A 10 -10.56 6.17 20.26
N LEU A 11 -9.57 5.28 20.08
CA LEU A 11 -9.61 4.24 19.06
C LEU A 11 -10.78 3.26 19.27
N GLU A 12 -11.03 2.87 20.51
CA GLU A 12 -12.16 1.99 20.87
C GLU A 12 -13.52 2.63 20.58
N LYS A 13 -13.68 3.92 20.92
CA LYS A 13 -14.91 4.69 20.61
C LYS A 13 -15.12 4.79 19.10
N ASP A 14 -14.07 5.06 18.34
CA ASP A 14 -14.12 5.12 16.87
C ASP A 14 -14.53 3.77 16.25
N LEU A 15 -13.97 2.68 16.75
CA LEU A 15 -14.32 1.32 16.31
C LEU A 15 -15.79 1.00 16.62
N ALA A 16 -16.26 1.31 17.83
CA ALA A 16 -17.64 1.11 18.22
C ALA A 16 -18.62 1.91 17.35
N GLN A 17 -18.30 3.17 17.05
CA GLN A 17 -19.09 4.01 16.16
C GLN A 17 -19.13 3.46 14.73
N LYS A 18 -17.99 3.00 14.20
CA LYS A 18 -17.93 2.36 12.87
C LYS A 18 -18.79 1.10 12.83
N MET A 19 -18.72 0.26 13.86
CA MET A 19 -19.55 -0.95 13.97
C MET A 19 -21.04 -0.62 13.99
N LYS A 20 -21.45 0.42 14.74
CA LYS A 20 -22.85 0.89 14.79
C LYS A 20 -23.34 1.36 13.42
N ARG A 21 -22.54 2.14 12.69
CA ARG A 21 -22.85 2.61 11.33
C ARG A 21 -22.99 1.44 10.34
N ILE A 22 -22.14 0.43 10.44
CA ILE A 22 -22.23 -0.77 9.59
C ILE A 22 -23.54 -1.49 9.85
N LYS A 23 -23.90 -1.75 11.11
CA LYS A 23 -25.18 -2.38 11.47
C LYS A 23 -26.35 -1.58 10.92
N GLN A 24 -26.38 -0.27 11.15
CA GLN A 24 -27.45 0.60 10.65
C GLN A 24 -27.56 0.57 9.12
N ASN A 25 -26.45 0.65 8.39
CA ASN A 25 -26.44 0.54 6.93
C ASN A 25 -26.97 -0.80 6.42
N VAL A 26 -26.73 -1.89 7.15
CA VAL A 26 -27.26 -3.22 6.81
C VAL A 26 -28.77 -3.26 7.03
N PHE A 27 -29.27 -2.75 8.16
CA PHE A 27 -30.71 -2.72 8.45
C PHE A 27 -31.49 -1.77 7.53
N GLU A 28 -31.00 -0.55 7.32
CA GLU A 28 -31.66 0.44 6.43
C GLU A 28 -31.75 -0.03 4.98
N ASN A 29 -30.78 -0.84 4.53
CA ASN A 29 -30.74 -1.37 3.16
C ASN A 29 -31.18 -2.83 3.05
N ALA A 30 -31.60 -3.49 4.14
CA ALA A 30 -32.08 -4.87 4.13
C ALA A 30 -33.24 -5.06 3.13
N ASN A 31 -34.13 -4.06 3.07
CA ASN A 31 -35.28 -4.05 2.17
C ASN A 31 -34.97 -3.38 0.80
N LYS A 32 -33.70 -3.01 0.53
CA LYS A 32 -33.26 -2.32 -0.70
C LYS A 32 -32.02 -2.99 -1.31
N PRO A 33 -32.10 -4.28 -1.69
CA PRO A 33 -30.95 -5.03 -2.17
C PRO A 33 -30.28 -4.40 -3.39
N GLY A 34 -31.06 -3.79 -4.30
CA GLY A 34 -30.52 -3.07 -5.46
C GLY A 34 -29.67 -1.85 -5.09
N ARG A 35 -30.08 -1.08 -4.07
CA ARG A 35 -29.31 0.09 -3.58
C ARG A 35 -28.01 -0.35 -2.91
N TRP A 36 -28.06 -1.43 -2.13
CA TRP A 36 -26.86 -2.01 -1.52
C TRP A 36 -25.89 -2.55 -2.57
N LEU A 37 -26.41 -3.26 -3.59
CA LEU A 37 -25.61 -3.75 -4.71
C LEU A 37 -24.93 -2.60 -5.47
N ALA A 38 -25.67 -1.54 -5.80
CA ALA A 38 -25.10 -0.37 -6.47
C ALA A 38 -23.99 0.31 -5.64
N TRP A 39 -24.20 0.48 -4.33
CA TRP A 39 -23.18 1.02 -3.44
C TRP A 39 -21.94 0.11 -3.37
N LYS A 40 -22.14 -1.21 -3.26
CA LYS A 40 -21.05 -2.19 -3.20
C LYS A 40 -20.25 -2.21 -4.50
N LEU A 41 -20.91 -2.18 -5.66
CA LEU A 41 -20.26 -2.07 -6.98
C LEU A 41 -19.46 -0.78 -7.11
N LYS A 42 -20.03 0.36 -6.68
CA LYS A 42 -19.31 1.65 -6.66
C LYS A 42 -18.04 1.57 -5.79
N LYS A 43 -18.13 1.02 -4.58
CA LYS A 43 -16.96 0.82 -3.70
C LYS A 43 -15.93 -0.14 -4.26
N GLN A 44 -16.36 -1.19 -4.96
CA GLN A 44 -15.45 -2.09 -5.64
C GLN A 44 -14.74 -1.40 -6.81
N ALA A 45 -15.46 -0.61 -7.61
CA ALA A 45 -14.89 0.17 -8.70
C ALA A 45 -13.87 1.20 -8.16
N GLU A 46 -14.21 1.95 -7.11
CA GLU A 46 -13.30 2.91 -6.45
C GLU A 46 -11.99 2.23 -5.98
N LYS A 47 -12.06 1.00 -5.44
CA LYS A 47 -10.90 0.24 -4.96
C LYS A 47 -10.00 -0.30 -6.08
N ARG A 48 -10.51 -0.49 -7.30
CA ARG A 48 -9.72 -1.00 -8.43
C ARG A 48 -8.71 0.03 -8.92
N TRP A 49 -8.97 1.32 -8.75
CA TRP A 49 -8.13 2.39 -9.24
C TRP A 49 -7.19 2.90 -8.15
N ILE A 50 -5.93 3.12 -8.52
CA ILE A 50 -4.96 3.77 -7.64
C ILE A 50 -5.35 5.24 -7.49
N THR A 51 -6.05 5.57 -6.40
CA THR A 51 -6.55 6.93 -6.16
C THR A 51 -5.42 7.88 -5.77
N LYS A 52 -4.46 7.40 -4.98
CA LYS A 52 -3.32 8.18 -4.47
C LYS A 52 -2.05 7.34 -4.39
N LEU A 53 -0.90 7.97 -4.63
CA LEU A 53 0.43 7.40 -4.41
C LEU A 53 1.24 8.31 -3.49
N GLN A 54 2.18 7.74 -2.76
CA GLN A 54 3.08 8.48 -1.89
C GLN A 54 4.39 8.76 -2.62
N ASN A 55 4.87 10.01 -2.56
CA ASN A 55 6.19 10.39 -3.06
C ASN A 55 7.31 9.89 -2.15
N GLU A 56 8.54 9.92 -2.64
CA GLU A 56 9.78 9.69 -1.87
C GLU A 56 9.86 10.55 -0.58
N GLN A 57 9.30 11.77 -0.61
CA GLN A 57 9.23 12.67 0.54
C GLN A 57 8.06 12.39 1.50
N GLY A 58 7.34 11.28 1.31
CA GLY A 58 6.21 10.87 2.13
C GLY A 58 4.89 11.62 1.88
N LYS A 59 4.84 12.56 0.92
CA LYS A 59 3.64 13.33 0.58
C LYS A 59 2.67 12.52 -0.29
N LEU A 60 1.36 12.64 -0.02
CA LEU A 60 0.30 11.99 -0.80
C LEU A 60 -0.06 12.80 -2.06
N CYS A 61 0.09 12.17 -3.21
CA CYS A 61 -0.26 12.73 -4.52
C CYS A 61 -1.56 12.11 -5.06
N TYR A 62 -2.47 12.96 -5.52
CA TYR A 62 -3.76 12.57 -6.10
C TYR A 62 -3.82 12.75 -7.61
N GLN A 63 -3.05 13.70 -8.15
CA GLN A 63 -2.98 14.01 -9.59
C GLN A 63 -2.40 12.83 -10.39
N GLU A 64 -2.98 12.58 -11.57
CA GLU A 64 -2.61 11.43 -12.40
C GLU A 64 -1.20 11.53 -12.96
N GLU A 65 -0.78 12.72 -13.41
CA GLU A 65 0.58 12.97 -13.91
C GLU A 65 1.64 12.67 -12.86
N MET A 66 1.43 13.14 -11.62
CA MET A 66 2.31 12.84 -10.51
C MET A 66 2.36 11.34 -10.24
N LYS A 67 1.22 10.65 -10.24
CA LYS A 67 1.18 9.19 -10.05
C LYS A 67 1.97 8.44 -11.13
N ARG A 68 1.85 8.85 -12.39
CA ARG A 68 2.62 8.26 -13.50
C ARG A 68 4.12 8.49 -13.30
N ASN A 69 4.53 9.68 -12.90
CA ASN A 69 5.94 9.99 -12.67
C ASN A 69 6.52 9.20 -11.49
N ILE A 70 5.77 9.05 -10.39
CA ILE A 70 6.17 8.20 -9.24
C ILE A 70 6.35 6.76 -9.69
N ALA A 71 5.38 6.21 -10.41
CA ALA A 71 5.45 4.84 -10.90
C ALA A 71 6.64 4.65 -11.86
N LYS A 72 6.85 5.58 -12.79
CA LYS A 72 7.99 5.56 -13.71
C LYS A 72 9.31 5.55 -12.96
N LYS A 73 9.54 6.52 -12.07
CA LYS A 73 10.77 6.59 -11.26
C LYS A 73 11.03 5.31 -10.47
N PHE A 74 9.99 4.78 -9.81
CA PHE A 74 10.11 3.56 -9.04
C PHE A 74 10.57 2.37 -9.89
N TYR A 75 9.98 2.18 -11.07
CA TYR A 75 10.37 1.09 -11.96
C TYR A 75 11.70 1.35 -12.67
N GLU A 76 12.01 2.60 -13.02
CA GLU A 76 13.33 2.99 -13.51
C GLU A 76 14.39 2.63 -12.47
N ASP A 77 14.17 2.92 -11.18
CA ASP A 77 15.10 2.56 -10.11
C ASP A 77 15.18 1.05 -9.87
N LEU A 78 14.05 0.34 -9.97
CA LEU A 78 13.99 -1.12 -9.77
C LEU A 78 14.73 -1.89 -10.87
N TYR A 79 14.68 -1.39 -12.11
CA TYR A 79 15.29 -2.00 -13.29
C TYR A 79 16.55 -1.27 -13.76
N LYS A 80 17.04 -0.26 -13.04
CA LYS A 80 18.42 0.17 -13.20
C LYS A 80 19.26 -1.07 -12.96
N GLU A 81 19.91 -1.55 -14.02
CA GLU A 81 20.98 -2.51 -13.86
C GLU A 81 21.94 -1.88 -12.85
N GLU A 82 21.94 -2.40 -11.63
CA GLU A 82 23.10 -2.29 -10.75
C GLU A 82 24.24 -2.76 -11.62
N GLU A 83 25.03 -1.81 -12.14
CA GLU A 83 26.17 -2.03 -13.04
C GLU A 83 26.69 -3.42 -12.78
N LEU A 84 26.30 -4.35 -13.66
CA LEU A 84 26.36 -5.79 -13.44
C LEU A 84 27.53 -6.07 -12.53
N LYS A 85 27.26 -6.43 -11.26
CA LYS A 85 28.28 -6.65 -10.22
C LYS A 85 29.50 -7.18 -10.95
N THR A 86 30.50 -6.30 -11.16
CA THR A 86 31.56 -6.57 -12.14
C THR A 86 32.04 -7.98 -11.87
N GLU A 87 32.33 -8.81 -12.87
CA GLU A 87 32.80 -10.17 -12.62
C GLU A 87 33.86 -10.18 -11.51
N GLU A 88 34.67 -9.13 -11.41
CA GLU A 88 35.58 -8.80 -10.31
C GLU A 88 34.95 -8.73 -8.89
N LYS A 89 33.81 -8.08 -8.67
CA LYS A 89 33.08 -8.05 -7.38
C LYS A 89 32.53 -9.43 -7.02
N VAL A 90 32.01 -10.14 -8.02
CA VAL A 90 31.49 -11.50 -7.86
C VAL A 90 32.63 -12.47 -7.52
N ILE A 91 33.75 -12.38 -8.24
CA ILE A 91 34.99 -13.14 -7.98
C ILE A 91 35.59 -12.76 -6.62
N LYS A 92 35.62 -11.48 -6.23
CA LYS A 92 36.04 -11.05 -4.87
C LYS A 92 35.15 -11.65 -3.79
N PHE A 93 33.84 -11.71 -4.02
CA PHE A 93 32.91 -12.35 -3.10
C PHE A 93 33.17 -13.86 -2.98
N PHE A 94 33.35 -14.57 -4.10
CA PHE A 94 33.68 -16.00 -4.09
C PHE A 94 35.02 -16.30 -3.42
N LYS A 95 36.04 -15.47 -3.65
CA LYS A 95 37.34 -15.56 -2.95
C LYS A 95 37.18 -15.32 -1.44
N LYS A 96 36.38 -14.34 -1.03
CA LYS A 96 36.11 -14.06 0.40
C LYS A 96 35.29 -15.17 1.06
N ALA A 97 34.37 -15.79 0.33
CA ALA A 97 33.53 -16.88 0.82
C ALA A 97 34.24 -18.25 0.79
N ASN A 98 35.48 -18.32 0.27
CA ASN A 98 36.28 -19.54 0.14
C ASN A 98 35.56 -20.67 -0.64
N ILE A 99 34.70 -20.30 -1.59
CA ILE A 99 33.95 -21.23 -2.42
C ILE A 99 34.78 -21.48 -3.68
N LEU A 100 35.22 -22.72 -3.88
CA LEU A 100 35.95 -23.12 -5.08
C LEU A 100 35.02 -23.07 -6.29
N ARG A 101 35.46 -22.40 -7.36
CA ARG A 101 34.76 -22.41 -8.64
C ARG A 101 34.84 -23.82 -9.20
N ILE A 102 33.71 -24.52 -9.23
CA ILE A 102 33.63 -25.85 -9.84
C ILE A 102 33.69 -25.64 -11.34
N SER A 103 34.76 -26.17 -11.95
CA SER A 103 35.02 -26.22 -13.38
C SER A 103 34.14 -27.23 -14.08
#